data_AF-A0A6C1KQX0-F1
#
_entry.id   AF-A0A6C1KQX0-F1
#
_cell.length_a   1.000
_cell.length_b   1.000
_cell.length_c   1.000
_cell.angle_alpha   90.00
_cell.angle_beta   90.00
_cell.angle_gamma   90.00
#
_symmetry.space_group_name_H-M   'P 1'
#
loop_
_entity.id
_entity.type
_entity.pdbx_description
1 polymer ?
#
loop_
_entity_poly.entity_id
_entity_poly.type
_entity_poly.pdbx_seq_one_letter_code
_entity_poly.pdbx_strand_id
1 'polypeptide(L)'
;METLASAQARLSSTQLDPSAADALRRLVLDASSALLMLDMLGDGDMAPEAFGRETARLHLALPAGLVERLPAAARIGALELATLCGALAARLQAAAALTTASASRNAKSRDGGTTARGFN
;
A
#
# COMPACT_ATOMS: atom_id res chain seq x y z
N MET A 1 -11.43 -9.46 3.46
CA MET A 1 -10.80 -10.10 2.28
C MET A 1 -11.79 -10.41 1.14
N GLU A 2 -13.10 -10.34 1.37
CA GLU A 2 -14.14 -10.69 0.37
C GLU A 2 -14.12 -9.84 -0.93
N THR A 3 -13.57 -8.63 -0.91
CA THR A 3 -13.68 -7.66 -2.01
C THR A 3 -12.69 -7.87 -3.17
N LEU A 4 -11.45 -8.31 -2.89
CA LEU A 4 -10.43 -8.46 -3.93
C LEU A 4 -10.68 -9.69 -4.81
N ALA A 5 -11.07 -10.81 -4.18
CA ALA A 5 -11.40 -12.05 -4.88
C ALA A 5 -12.63 -11.88 -5.79
N SER A 6 -13.66 -11.16 -5.34
CA SER A 6 -14.84 -10.87 -6.16
C SER A 6 -14.52 -9.96 -7.35
N ALA A 7 -13.70 -8.93 -7.16
CA ALA A 7 -13.26 -8.07 -8.27
C ALA A 7 -12.44 -8.87 -9.31
N GLN A 8 -11.51 -9.72 -8.86
CA GLN A 8 -10.72 -10.60 -9.72
C GLN A 8 -11.57 -11.60 -10.51
N ALA A 9 -12.59 -12.20 -9.88
CA ALA A 9 -13.49 -13.14 -10.55
C ALA A 9 -14.25 -12.49 -11.71
N ARG A 10 -14.76 -11.26 -11.49
CA ARG A 10 -15.46 -10.48 -12.53
C ARG A 10 -14.53 -10.10 -13.69
N LEU A 11 -13.30 -9.71 -13.39
CA LEU A 11 -12.29 -9.37 -14.39
C LEU A 11 -11.86 -10.59 -15.20
N SER A 12 -11.71 -11.75 -14.56
CA SER A 12 -11.32 -13.02 -15.20
C SER A 12 -12.39 -13.59 -16.13
N SER A 13 -13.67 -13.30 -15.85
CA SER A 13 -14.80 -13.74 -16.67
C SER A 13 -15.02 -12.89 -17.93
N THR A 14 -14.25 -11.81 -18.11
CA THR A 14 -14.45 -10.85 -19.20
C THR A 14 -13.28 -10.91 -20.18
N GLN A 15 -13.54 -10.93 -21.49
CA GLN A 15 -12.49 -10.76 -22.49
C GLN A 15 -12.00 -9.31 -22.45
N LEU A 16 -10.76 -9.13 -21.99
CA LEU A 16 -10.09 -7.85 -21.90
C LEU A 16 -9.01 -7.75 -22.96
N ASP A 17 -8.78 -6.54 -23.45
CA ASP A 17 -7.58 -6.24 -24.23
C ASP A 17 -6.33 -6.57 -23.38
N PRO A 18 -5.29 -7.20 -23.96
CA PRO A 18 -4.10 -7.62 -23.20
C PRO A 18 -3.46 -6.46 -22.44
N SER A 19 -3.43 -5.25 -23.00
CA SER A 19 -2.89 -4.08 -22.31
C SER A 19 -3.67 -3.72 -21.04
N ALA A 20 -5.00 -3.87 -21.09
CA ALA A 20 -5.87 -3.60 -19.95
C ALA A 20 -5.80 -4.71 -18.90
N ALA A 21 -5.70 -5.97 -19.34
CA ALA A 21 -5.52 -7.11 -18.47
C ALA A 21 -4.19 -7.04 -17.69
N ASP A 22 -3.09 -6.68 -18.35
CA ASP A 22 -1.79 -6.52 -17.70
C ASP A 22 -1.78 -5.36 -16.69
N ALA A 23 -2.41 -4.23 -17.02
CA ALA A 23 -2.55 -3.12 -16.08
C ALA A 23 -3.33 -3.52 -14.82
N LEU A 24 -4.44 -4.24 -14.97
CA LEU A 24 -5.24 -4.73 -13.85
C LEU A 24 -4.50 -5.79 -13.02
N ARG A 25 -3.78 -6.72 -13.68
CA ARG A 25 -2.94 -7.71 -12.99
C ARG A 25 -1.84 -7.05 -12.18
N ARG A 26 -1.18 -6.05 -12.75
CA ARG A 26 -0.13 -5.30 -12.04
C ARG A 26 -0.69 -4.61 -10.80
N LEU A 27 -1.83 -3.94 -10.95
CA LEU A 27 -2.50 -3.28 -9.83
C LEU A 27 -2.89 -4.25 -8.72
N VAL A 28 -3.40 -5.43 -9.09
CA VAL A 28 -3.69 -6.52 -8.14
C VAL A 28 -2.44 -6.97 -7.39
N LEU A 29 -1.31 -7.16 -8.09
CA LEU A 29 -0.05 -7.58 -7.47
C LEU A 29 0.49 -6.53 -6.50
N ASP A 30 0.42 -5.25 -6.89
CA ASP A 30 0.82 -4.14 -6.02
C ASP A 30 -0.10 -4.04 -4.78
N ALA A 31 -1.41 -4.26 -4.95
CA ALA A 31 -2.37 -4.27 -3.84
C ALA A 31 -2.14 -5.43 -2.86
N SER A 32 -1.86 -6.63 -3.37
CA SER A 32 -1.48 -7.78 -2.54
C SER A 32 -0.16 -7.54 -1.80
N SER A 33 0.82 -6.93 -2.47
CA SER A 33 2.09 -6.57 -1.85
C SER A 33 1.91 -5.52 -0.76
N ALA A 34 1.06 -4.52 -0.97
CA ALA A 34 0.71 -3.52 0.04
C ALA A 34 0.08 -4.15 1.29
N LEU A 35 -0.85 -5.10 1.10
CA LEU A 35 -1.48 -5.83 2.19
C LEU A 35 -0.45 -6.62 3.00
N LEU A 36 0.44 -7.35 2.32
CA LEU A 36 1.49 -8.13 2.96
C LEU A 36 2.49 -7.23 3.72
N MET A 37 2.88 -6.08 3.15
CA MET A 37 3.76 -5.13 3.84
C MET A 37 3.11 -4.54 5.10
N LEU A 38 1.80 -4.26 5.06
CA LEU A 38 1.06 -3.80 6.24
C LEU A 38 1.01 -4.86 7.33
N ASP A 39 0.85 -6.13 6.94
CA ASP A 39 0.85 -7.29 7.84
C ASP A 39 2.22 -7.46 8.50
N MET A 40 3.30 -7.55 7.71
CA MET A 40 4.67 -7.66 8.22
C MET A 40 5.08 -6.47 9.10
N LEU A 41 4.63 -5.24 8.77
CA LEU A 41 4.88 -4.08 9.62
C LEU A 41 4.13 -4.19 10.96
N GLY A 42 2.92 -4.75 10.96
CA GLY A 42 2.12 -4.99 12.16
C GLY A 42 2.72 -6.05 13.07
N ASP A 43 3.28 -7.12 12.48
CA ASP A 43 3.95 -8.20 13.22
C ASP A 43 5.38 -7.83 13.66
N GLY A 44 5.93 -6.73 13.14
CA GLY A 44 7.29 -6.27 13.44
C GLY A 44 8.38 -6.96 12.63
N ASP A 45 8.00 -7.81 11.67
CA ASP A 45 8.92 -8.50 10.75
C ASP A 45 9.51 -7.56 9.69
N MET A 46 8.88 -6.39 9.46
CA MET A 46 9.38 -5.38 8.54
C MET A 46 9.82 -4.11 9.27
N ALA A 47 11.08 -3.71 9.05
CA ALA A 47 11.59 -2.44 9.56
C ALA A 47 10.89 -1.24 8.90
N PRO A 48 10.57 -0.17 9.65
CA PRO A 48 9.89 1.01 9.11
C PRO A 48 10.56 1.68 7.91
N GLU A 49 11.89 1.71 7.88
CA GLU A 49 12.67 2.29 6.77
C GLU A 49 12.61 1.42 5.50
N ALA A 50 12.51 0.10 5.67
CA ALA A 50 12.26 -0.82 4.56
C ALA A 50 10.82 -0.65 4.07
N PHE A 51 9.85 -0.54 4.98
CA PHE A 51 8.45 -0.29 4.66
C PHE A 51 8.27 1.01 3.84
N GLY A 52 8.87 2.13 4.26
CA GLY A 52 8.78 3.39 3.53
C GLY A 52 9.37 3.32 2.11
N ARG A 53 10.52 2.64 1.95
CA ARG A 53 11.17 2.48 0.63
C ARG A 53 10.40 1.57 -0.31
N GLU A 54 9.88 0.46 0.20
CA GLU A 54 9.15 -0.51 -0.62
C GLU A 54 7.75 0.00 -0.99
N THR A 55 7.05 0.66 -0.07
CA THR A 55 5.73 1.25 -0.36
C THR A 55 5.78 2.36 -1.41
N ALA A 56 6.88 3.11 -1.48
CA ALA A 56 7.08 4.13 -2.51
C ALA A 56 7.20 3.58 -3.94
N ARG A 57 7.43 2.26 -4.10
CA ARG A 57 7.52 1.59 -5.41
C ARG A 57 6.18 1.00 -5.88
N LEU A 58 5.16 0.99 -5.03
CA LEU A 58 3.86 0.41 -5.34
C LEU A 58 3.01 1.40 -6.12
N HIS A 59 2.38 0.93 -7.21
CA HIS A 59 1.47 1.72 -8.01
C HIS A 59 0.00 1.34 -7.69
N LEU A 60 -0.52 1.90 -6.59
CA LEU A 60 -1.89 1.66 -6.12
C LEU A 60 -2.92 2.60 -6.77
N ALA A 61 -2.84 2.78 -8.08
CA ALA A 61 -3.80 3.58 -8.83
C ALA A 61 -4.09 2.94 -10.19
N LEU A 62 -5.34 3.06 -10.64
CA LEU A 62 -5.67 2.70 -12.01
C LEU A 62 -5.01 3.69 -12.99
N PRO A 63 -4.47 3.22 -14.12
CA PRO A 63 -4.05 4.09 -15.21
C PRO A 63 -5.22 4.96 -15.70
N ALA A 64 -4.93 6.22 -16.01
CA ALA A 64 -5.92 7.14 -16.57
C ALA A 64 -6.49 6.58 -17.88
N GLY A 65 -7.81 6.71 -18.07
CA GLY A 65 -8.51 6.21 -19.25
C GLY A 65 -8.67 4.68 -19.32
N LEU A 66 -8.14 3.90 -18.37
CA LEU A 66 -8.32 2.44 -18.37
C LEU A 66 -9.80 2.07 -18.23
N VAL A 67 -10.51 2.67 -17.27
CA VAL A 67 -11.93 2.36 -17.00
C VAL A 67 -12.82 2.62 -18.21
N GLU A 68 -12.53 3.68 -18.97
CA GLU A 68 -13.29 4.04 -20.18
C GLU A 68 -13.12 3.01 -21.29
N ARG A 69 -11.93 2.42 -21.39
CA ARG A 69 -11.58 1.37 -22.37
C ARG A 69 -12.08 -0.02 -21.96
N LEU A 70 -12.46 -0.23 -20.69
CA LEU A 70 -12.97 -1.51 -20.23
C LEU A 70 -14.42 -1.74 -20.68
N PRO A 71 -14.78 -2.99 -21.04
CA PRO A 71 -16.16 -3.37 -21.28
C PRO A 71 -17.00 -3.17 -20.01
N ALA A 72 -18.31 -2.90 -20.18
CA ALA A 72 -19.21 -2.57 -19.07
C ALA A 72 -19.17 -3.58 -17.91
N ALA A 73 -19.07 -4.87 -18.22
CA ALA A 73 -18.97 -5.95 -17.23
C ALA A 73 -17.71 -5.86 -16.34
N ALA A 74 -16.59 -5.34 -16.86
CA ALA A 74 -15.32 -5.22 -16.15
C ALA A 74 -15.15 -3.88 -15.42
N ARG A 75 -15.93 -2.85 -15.78
CA ARG A 75 -15.82 -1.51 -15.17
C ARG A 75 -16.09 -1.52 -13.68
N ILE A 76 -17.10 -2.26 -13.23
CA ILE A 76 -17.45 -2.37 -11.81
C ILE A 76 -16.28 -2.97 -11.02
N GLY A 77 -15.72 -4.10 -11.49
CA GLY A 77 -14.58 -4.74 -10.85
C GLY A 77 -13.34 -3.84 -10.81
N ALA A 78 -13.10 -3.05 -11.87
CA ALA A 78 -12.02 -2.07 -11.87
C ALA A 78 -12.26 -0.93 -10.87
N LEU A 79 -13.48 -0.38 -10.76
CA LEU A 79 -13.81 0.66 -9.80
C LEU A 79 -13.74 0.17 -8.35
N GLU A 80 -14.18 -1.05 -8.08
CA GLU A 80 -14.01 -1.71 -6.78
C GLU A 80 -12.52 -1.84 -6.45
N LEU A 81 -11.70 -2.29 -7.40
CA LEU A 81 -10.25 -2.39 -7.23
C LEU A 81 -9.61 -1.02 -6.98
N ALA A 82 -10.04 0.02 -7.71
CA ALA A 82 -9.58 1.39 -7.51
C ALA A 82 -9.85 1.89 -6.09
N THR A 83 -11.06 1.62 -5.60
CA THR A 83 -11.51 2.00 -4.25
C THR A 83 -10.67 1.30 -3.19
N LEU A 84 -10.42 -0.01 -3.36
CA LEU A 84 -9.53 -0.76 -2.47
C LEU A 84 -8.10 -0.22 -2.48
N CYS A 85 -7.57 0.08 -3.66
CA CYS A 85 -6.23 0.65 -3.80
C CYS A 85 -6.12 2.03 -3.15
N GLY A 86 -7.14 2.88 -3.27
CA GLY A 86 -7.21 4.16 -2.57
C GLY A 86 -7.23 4.01 -1.05
N ALA A 87 -8.03 3.08 -0.53
CA ALA A 87 -8.05 2.78 0.91
C ALA A 87 -6.70 2.23 1.41
N LEU A 88 -6.05 1.37 0.61
CA LEU A 88 -4.72 0.85 0.93
C LEU A 88 -3.67 1.95 0.93
N ALA A 89 -3.64 2.81 -0.09
CA ALA A 89 -2.72 3.93 -0.16
C ALA A 89 -2.85 4.86 1.07
N ALA A 90 -4.07 5.17 1.50
CA ALA A 90 -4.32 5.95 2.71
C ALA A 90 -3.79 5.25 3.97
N ARG A 91 -3.97 3.92 4.08
CA ARG A 91 -3.44 3.13 5.20
C ARG A 91 -1.91 3.08 5.21
N LEU A 92 -1.28 2.91 4.04
CA LEU A 92 0.18 2.94 3.91
C LEU A 92 0.74 4.30 4.33
N GLN A 93 0.11 5.40 3.92
CA GLN A 93 0.49 6.75 4.33
C GLN A 93 0.36 6.94 5.84
N ALA A 94 -0.74 6.48 6.45
CA ALA A 94 -0.93 6.55 7.90
C ALA A 94 0.13 5.74 8.66
N ALA A 95 0.44 4.53 8.19
CA ALA A 95 1.48 3.68 8.76
C ALA A 95 2.87 4.32 8.66
N ALA A 96 3.21 4.91 7.51
CA ALA A 96 4.48 5.63 7.32
C ALA A 96 4.57 6.90 8.19
N ALA A 97 3.47 7.59 8.44
CA ALA A 97 3.43 8.74 9.34
C ALA A 97 3.67 8.34 10.81
N LEU A 98 3.08 7.21 11.25
CA LEU A 98 3.26 6.68 12.61
C LEU A 98 4.70 6.27 12.89
N THR A 99 5.36 5.65 11.91
CA THR A 99 6.76 5.24 12.06
C THR A 99 7.72 6.43 12.14
N THR A 100 7.49 7.47 11.31
CA THR A 100 8.27 8.72 11.32
C THR A 100 8.08 9.49 12.63
N ALA A 101 6.86 9.52 13.17
CA ALA A 101 6.55 10.15 14.45
C ALA A 101 7.17 9.40 15.65
N SER A 102 7.20 8.07 15.61
CA SER A 102 7.87 7.26 16.64
C SER A 102 9.40 7.37 16.61
N ALA A 103 10.01 7.48 15.42
CA ALA A 103 11.45 7.76 15.30
C ALA A 103 11.83 9.12 15.93
N SER A 104 11.01 10.15 15.69
CA SER A 104 11.22 11.50 16.23
C SER A 104 11.10 11.57 17.77
N ARG A 105 10.22 10.75 18.36
CA ARG A 105 10.10 10.63 19.83
C ARG A 105 11.29 9.90 20.45
N ASN A 106 11.82 8.87 19.78
CA ASN A 106 12.96 8.11 20.30
C ASN A 106 14.27 8.91 20.25
N ALA A 107 14.45 9.78 19.25
CA ALA A 107 15.59 10.70 19.18
C ALA A 107 15.62 11.69 20.36
N LYS A 108 14.46 12.24 20.74
CA LYS A 108 14.36 13.19 21.86
C LYS A 108 14.62 12.57 23.24
N SER A 109 14.51 11.24 23.36
CA SER A 109 14.77 10.52 24.61
C SER A 109 16.27 10.24 24.84
N ARG A 110 17.08 10.18 23.77
CA ARG A 110 18.53 9.92 23.88
C ARG A 110 19.37 11.14 24.23
N ASP A 111 18.92 12.35 23.89
CA ASP A 111 19.63 13.60 24.20
C ASP A 111 19.41 14.12 25.64
N GLY A 112 18.48 13.52 26.39
CA GLY A 112 18.16 13.95 27.76
C GLY A 112 19.01 13.30 28.87
N GLY A 113 19.90 12.37 28.53
CA GLY A 113 20.58 11.49 29.48
C GLY A 113 22.08 11.74 29.66
N THR A 114 22.54 12.98 29.68
CA THR A 114 23.92 13.29 30.14
C THR A 114 23.93 14.57 30.95
N THR A 115 23.16 14.61 32.04
CA THR A 115 23.44 15.56 33.13
C THR A 115 24.60 15.03 33.95
N ALA A 116 25.79 15.54 33.63
CA ALA A 116 26.82 15.96 34.57
C ALA A 116 26.89 15.22 35.93
N ARG A 117 27.90 14.37 36.07
CA ARG A 117 28.71 14.36 37.30
C ARG A 117 30.15 14.66 36.91
N GLY A 118 30.47 15.94 36.91
CA GLY A 118 31.83 16.44 36.89
C GLY A 118 32.52 16.20 38.22
N PHE A 119 33.82 15.89 38.12
CA PHE A 119 34.94 16.19 39.01
C PHE A 119 34.60 16.74 40.42
N ASN A 120 34.90 15.98 41.48
CA ASN A 120 36.18 15.97 42.22
C ASN A 120 36.03 15.02 43.42
#